data_AF-A0A7J7W088-F1
#
_entry.id   AF-A0A7J7W088-F1
#
_cell.length_a   1.000
_cell.length_b   1.000
_cell.length_c   1.000
_cell.angle_alpha   90.00
_cell.angle_beta   90.00
_cell.angle_gamma   90.00
#
_symmetry.space_group_name_H-M   'P 1'
#
loop_
_entity.id
_entity.type
_entity.pdbx_description
1 polymer ?
#
loop_
_entity_poly.entity_id
_entity_poly.type
_entity_poly.pdbx_seq_one_letter_code
_entity_poly.pdbx_strand_id
1 'polypeptide(L)'
;MEKSPCIPEISDSEYCIRIPGGGITKTLYDEGCSKEIPMAVLLKFVSEGDNIPDALGLVEYLNEWLQIIKPHSDDATASTLPWKMPSSWRLLFGSGLPPALF
;
A
#
# COMPACT_ATOMS: atom_id res chain seq x y z
N MET A 1 -9.52 -13.88 -0.66
CA MET A 1 -8.22 -14.54 -0.89
C MET A 1 -8.48 -15.80 -1.70
N GLU A 2 -7.95 -15.84 -2.91
CA GLU A 2 -8.06 -16.99 -3.81
C GLU A 2 -7.28 -18.18 -3.23
N LYS A 3 -7.92 -19.34 -3.13
CA LYS A 3 -7.27 -20.59 -2.68
C LYS A 3 -6.86 -21.38 -3.92
N SER A 4 -5.58 -21.34 -4.26
CA SER A 4 -5.03 -22.11 -5.40
C SER A 4 -4.54 -23.50 -4.92
N PRO A 5 -4.66 -24.56 -5.74
CA PRO A 5 -4.18 -25.89 -5.39
C PRO A 5 -2.64 -25.96 -5.33
N CYS A 6 -2.14 -26.74 -4.38
CA CYS A 6 -0.73 -26.82 -4.03
C CYS A 6 0.12 -27.63 -5.04
N ILE A 7 1.37 -27.20 -5.21
CA ILE A 7 2.43 -27.92 -5.95
C ILE A 7 2.87 -29.13 -5.10
N PRO A 8 3.03 -30.33 -5.67
CA PRO A 8 3.00 -31.62 -4.95
C PRO A 8 4.21 -31.96 -4.04
N GLU A 9 5.11 -31.02 -3.70
CA GLU A 9 6.31 -31.31 -2.89
C GLU A 9 6.51 -30.44 -1.64
N ILE A 10 5.50 -29.68 -1.20
CA ILE A 10 5.61 -28.82 0.00
C ILE A 10 4.57 -29.25 1.02
N SER A 11 5.04 -29.75 2.17
CA SER A 11 4.22 -30.29 3.27
C SER A 11 3.14 -29.32 3.71
N ASP A 12 1.93 -29.86 3.84
CA ASP A 12 0.71 -29.20 4.29
C ASP A 12 0.83 -28.59 5.69
N SER A 13 0.81 -27.27 5.77
CA SER A 13 0.01 -26.58 6.78
C SER A 13 -1.11 -25.85 6.04
N GLU A 14 -2.37 -26.14 6.36
CA GLU A 14 -3.57 -25.82 5.57
C GLU A 14 -3.81 -24.32 5.30
N TYR A 15 -2.97 -23.41 5.81
CA TYR A 15 -3.07 -21.96 5.61
C TYR A 15 -1.70 -21.28 5.52
N CYS A 16 -0.89 -21.64 4.53
CA CYS A 16 0.33 -20.90 4.24
C CYS A 16 -0.01 -19.59 3.51
N ILE A 17 0.13 -18.44 4.18
CA ILE A 17 0.02 -17.12 3.54
C ILE A 17 1.17 -16.96 2.54
N ARG A 18 0.83 -16.78 1.26
CA ARG A 18 1.80 -16.53 0.19
C ARG A 18 1.63 -15.11 -0.33
N ILE A 19 2.72 -14.35 -0.31
CA ILE A 19 2.78 -12.98 -0.83
C ILE A 19 3.88 -12.93 -1.90
N PRO A 20 3.64 -13.50 -3.10
CA PRO A 20 4.64 -13.47 -4.17
C PRO A 20 4.92 -12.01 -4.56
N GLY A 21 6.19 -11.68 -4.74
CA GLY A 21 6.61 -10.29 -5.03
C GLY A 21 6.47 -9.32 -3.84
N GLY A 22 6.06 -9.77 -2.65
CA GLY A 22 5.87 -8.92 -1.48
C GLY A 22 7.15 -8.51 -0.75
N GLY A 23 8.33 -8.90 -1.23
CA GLY A 23 9.61 -8.63 -0.57
C GLY A 23 9.62 -9.09 0.89
N ILE A 24 10.06 -8.22 1.80
CA ILE A 24 10.15 -8.50 3.25
C ILE A 24 8.80 -8.61 3.96
N THR A 25 7.68 -8.30 3.29
CA THR A 25 6.35 -8.22 3.91
C THR A 25 5.94 -9.52 4.59
N LYS A 26 6.17 -10.67 3.94
CA LYS A 26 5.86 -11.99 4.52
C LYS A 26 6.70 -12.25 5.76
N THR A 27 8.00 -11.99 5.70
CA THR A 27 8.91 -12.17 6.85
C THR A 27 8.50 -11.30 8.03
N LEU A 28 8.16 -10.03 7.80
CA LEU A 28 7.69 -9.13 8.87
C LEU A 28 6.36 -9.59 9.48
N TYR A 29 5.43 -10.06 8.64
CA TYR A 29 4.17 -10.62 9.11
C TYR A 29 4.40 -11.86 9.98
N ASP A 30 5.15 -12.83 9.47
CA ASP A 30 5.44 -14.10 10.17
C ASP A 30 6.18 -13.84 11.50
N GLU A 31 7.19 -12.97 11.50
CA GLU A 31 7.90 -12.57 12.72
C GLU A 31 6.99 -11.83 13.70
N GLY A 32 6.17 -10.90 13.22
CA GLY A 32 5.23 -10.17 14.06
C GLY A 32 4.24 -11.11 14.73
N CYS A 33 3.63 -12.03 13.97
CA CYS A 33 2.74 -13.04 14.50
C CYS A 33 3.43 -13.97 15.50
N SER A 34 4.68 -14.38 15.25
CA SER A 34 5.45 -15.21 16.20
C SER A 34 5.75 -14.51 17.52
N LYS A 35 5.77 -13.17 17.51
CA LYS A 35 5.96 -12.30 18.69
C LYS A 35 4.64 -11.80 19.27
N GLU A 36 3.50 -12.37 18.84
CA GLU A 36 2.15 -11.99 19.27
C GLU A 36 1.80 -10.51 19.00
N ILE A 37 2.44 -9.90 18.01
CA ILE A 37 2.11 -8.54 17.56
C ILE A 37 0.93 -8.64 16.59
N PRO A 38 -0.17 -7.90 16.79
CA PRO A 38 -1.27 -7.84 15.83
C PRO A 38 -0.77 -7.26 14.50
N MET A 39 -0.80 -8.07 13.45
CA MET A 39 -0.32 -7.68 12.11
C MET A 39 -1.47 -7.71 11.10
N ALA A 40 -1.50 -6.69 10.24
CA ALA A 40 -2.33 -6.67 9.04
C ALA A 40 -1.47 -6.32 7.84
N VAL A 41 -1.77 -6.94 6.69
CA VAL A 41 -1.08 -6.68 5.42
C VAL A 41 -2.11 -6.19 4.42
N LEU A 42 -1.91 -4.99 3.90
CA LEU A 42 -2.76 -4.38 2.88
C LEU A 42 -2.00 -4.41 1.55
N LEU A 43 -2.57 -5.06 0.54
CA LEU A 43 -1.97 -5.22 -0.78
C LEU A 43 -2.91 -4.63 -1.83
N LYS A 44 -2.33 -3.94 -2.81
CA LYS A 44 -3.04 -3.45 -3.98
C LYS A 44 -2.30 -3.87 -5.24
N PHE A 45 -3.02 -4.49 -6.16
CA PHE A 45 -2.52 -4.75 -7.50
C PHE A 45 -2.55 -3.45 -8.29
N VAL A 46 -1.41 -3.10 -8.89
CA VAL A 46 -1.24 -1.88 -9.67
C VAL A 46 -0.57 -2.24 -11.00
N SER A 47 -0.96 -1.52 -12.05
CA SER A 47 -0.27 -1.60 -13.34
C SER A 47 1.02 -0.77 -13.29
N GLU A 48 1.99 -1.02 -14.17
CA GLU A 48 3.19 -0.17 -14.26
C GLU A 48 2.85 1.27 -14.68
N GLY A 49 3.65 2.24 -14.20
CA GLY A 49 3.53 3.65 -14.57
C GLY A 49 3.33 4.57 -13.38
N ASP A 50 2.43 5.54 -13.52
CA ASP A 50 2.06 6.45 -12.44
C ASP A 50 1.08 5.79 -11.47
N ASN A 51 1.59 5.34 -10.32
CA ASN A 51 0.80 4.72 -9.26
C ASN A 51 0.42 5.70 -8.13
N ILE A 52 0.56 7.01 -8.32
CA ILE A 52 0.12 8.01 -7.34
C ILE A 52 -1.36 7.82 -6.96
N PRO A 53 -2.31 7.70 -7.91
CA PRO A 53 -3.72 7.51 -7.55
C PRO A 53 -3.94 6.21 -6.77
N ASP A 54 -3.17 5.17 -7.11
CA ASP A 54 -3.30 3.88 -6.45
C ASP A 54 -2.82 3.90 -5.01
N ALA A 55 -1.70 4.56 -4.77
CA ALA A 55 -1.14 4.79 -3.44
C ALA A 55 -2.10 5.62 -2.57
N LEU A 56 -2.71 6.66 -3.13
CA LEU A 56 -3.70 7.47 -2.41
C LEU A 56 -4.93 6.66 -2.04
N GLY A 57 -5.50 5.90 -2.97
CA GLY A 57 -6.64 5.05 -2.66
C GLY A 57 -6.33 3.99 -1.59
N LEU A 58 -5.08 3.48 -1.54
CA LEU A 58 -4.67 2.54 -0.50
C LEU A 58 -4.63 3.19 0.89
N VAL A 59 -4.12 4.41 0.95
CA VAL A 59 -4.00 5.20 2.18
C VAL A 59 -5.37 5.70 2.66
N GLU A 60 -6.25 6.08 1.74
CA GLU A 60 -7.65 6.42 2.03
C GLU A 60 -8.39 5.21 2.61
N TYR A 61 -8.30 4.04 1.98
CA TYR A 61 -8.88 2.81 2.51
C TYR A 61 -8.36 2.48 3.91
N LEU A 62 -7.04 2.62 4.13
CA LEU A 62 -6.45 2.41 5.45
C LEU A 62 -7.03 3.39 6.49
N ASN A 63 -7.20 4.66 6.11
CA ASN A 63 -7.74 5.68 6.99
C ASN A 63 -9.25 5.46 7.26
N GLU A 64 -10.02 5.03 6.27
CA GLU A 64 -11.41 4.65 6.46
C GLU A 64 -11.55 3.45 7.41
N TRP A 65 -10.66 2.46 7.27
CA TRP A 65 -10.66 1.28 8.12
C TRP A 65 -10.28 1.61 9.57
N LEU A 66 -9.15 2.30 9.78
CA LEU A 66 -8.58 2.47 11.10
C LEU A 66 -8.87 3.84 11.73
N GLN A 67 -9.46 4.77 10.99
CA GLN A 67 -9.79 6.13 11.43
C GLN A 67 -8.59 6.86 12.05
N ILE A 68 -7.41 6.71 11.42
CA ILE A 68 -6.11 7.21 11.91
C ILE A 68 -6.10 8.74 11.98
N ILE A 69 -6.56 9.38 10.90
CA ILE A 69 -6.73 10.81 10.75
C ILE A 69 -8.23 11.09 10.83
N LYS A 70 -8.62 11.84 11.86
CA LYS A 70 -10.00 12.32 11.99
C LYS A 70 -10.19 13.55 11.11
N PRO A 71 -11.34 13.72 10.45
CA PRO A 71 -11.67 14.97 9.79
C PRO A 71 -11.58 16.11 10.82
N HIS A 72 -10.94 17.22 10.45
CA HIS A 72 -10.96 18.41 11.28
C HIS A 72 -12.37 19.00 11.20
N SER A 73 -13.23 18.57 12.12
CA SER A 73 -14.58 19.11 12.29
C SER A 73 -14.45 20.54 12.77
N ASP A 74 -14.70 21.49 11.87
CA ASP A 74 -15.31 22.79 12.17
C ASP A 74 -15.63 23.59 10.89
N ASP A 75 -15.06 23.21 9.73
CA ASP A 75 -15.36 23.88 8.46
C ASP A 75 -15.96 22.90 7.45
N ALA A 76 -17.28 22.92 7.31
CA ALA A 76 -18.07 22.05 6.42
C ALA A 76 -17.77 22.26 4.92
N THR A 77 -16.83 23.14 4.57
CA THR A 77 -16.43 23.47 3.20
C THR A 77 -15.09 22.85 2.78
N ALA A 78 -14.30 22.32 3.71
CA ALA A 78 -12.99 21.73 3.44
C ALA A 78 -13.09 20.21 3.16
N SER A 79 -13.74 19.83 2.05
CA SER A 79 -13.87 18.44 1.59
C SER A 79 -12.59 17.90 0.94
N THR A 80 -11.42 18.15 1.52
CA THR A 80 -10.15 17.62 1.02
C THR A 80 -9.45 16.87 2.13
N LEU A 81 -9.41 15.54 2.04
CA LEU A 81 -8.51 14.72 2.87
C LEU A 81 -7.08 15.29 2.75
N PRO A 82 -6.34 15.48 3.86
CA PRO A 82 -5.12 16.30 3.89
C PRO A 82 -3.88 15.52 3.45
N TRP A 83 -3.96 14.74 2.38
CA TRP A 83 -2.82 13.97 1.91
C TRP A 83 -1.79 14.90 1.27
N LYS A 84 -0.66 15.10 1.97
CA LYS A 84 0.46 15.87 1.46
C LYS A 84 1.40 14.95 0.67
N MET A 85 1.55 15.23 -0.63
CA MET A 85 2.50 14.48 -1.46
C MET A 85 3.94 14.77 -1.03
N PRO A 86 4.81 13.74 -0.94
CA PRO A 86 6.23 13.93 -0.71
C PRO A 86 6.87 14.79 -1.83
N SER A 87 7.82 15.65 -1.49
CA SER A 87 8.53 16.48 -2.48
C SER A 87 9.30 15.63 -3.50
N SER A 88 9.71 14.43 -3.14
CA SER A 88 10.35 13.45 -4.02
C SER A 88 9.45 13.03 -5.18
N TRP A 89 8.12 13.16 -5.07
CA TRP A 89 7.19 12.78 -6.13
C TRP A 89 7.17 13.78 -7.30
N ARG A 90 7.68 14.99 -7.10
CA ARG A 90 7.67 16.06 -8.11
C ARG A 90 8.43 15.69 -9.39
N LEU A 91 9.45 14.85 -9.28
CA LEU A 91 10.34 14.49 -10.39
C LEU A 91 10.40 12.97 -10.60
N LEU A 92 9.29 12.25 -10.34
CA LEU A 92 9.22 10.80 -10.56
C LEU A 92 9.63 10.38 -11.97
N PHE A 93 9.33 11.24 -12.95
CA PHE A 93 9.64 11.04 -14.36
C PHE A 93 10.77 11.98 -14.84
N GLY A 94 11.58 12.48 -13.91
CA GLY A 94 12.64 13.45 -14.17
C GLY A 94 12.16 14.90 -14.20
N SER A 95 13.11 15.84 -14.32
CA SER A 95 12.81 17.20 -14.74
C SER A 95 12.56 17.14 -16.23
N GLY A 96 11.38 17.56 -16.69
CA GLY A 96 11.05 17.62 -18.11
C GLY A 96 12.11 18.36 -18.94
N LEU A 97 11.98 18.30 -20.27
CA LEU A 97 12.93 18.94 -21.17
C LEU A 97 13.16 20.41 -20.77
N PRO A 98 14.43 20.88 -20.70
CA PRO A 98 14.73 22.26 -20.40
C PRO A 98 13.87 23.20 -21.27
N PRO A 99 13.20 24.21 -20.68
CA PRO A 99 12.36 25.14 -21.45
C PRO A 99 13.12 25.82 -22.60
N ALA A 100 14.45 25.95 -22.46
CA ALA A 100 15.34 26.49 -23.49
C ALA A 100 15.45 25.64 -24.78
N LEU A 101 14.85 24.45 -24.82
CA LEU A 101 14.78 23.60 -26.00
C LEU A 101 13.50 23.83 -26.84
N PHE A 102 12.64 24.78 -26.46
CA PHE A 102 11.42 25.16 -27.17
C PHE A 102 11.32 26.67 -27.41
#